data_AF-A0A7K8AYU1-F1
#
_entry.id   AF-A0A7K8AYU1-F1
#
_cell.length_a   1.000
_cell.length_b   1.000
_cell.length_c   1.000
_cell.angle_alpha   90.00
_cell.angle_beta   90.00
_cell.angle_gamma   90.00
#
_symmetry.space_group_name_H-M   'P 1'
#
loop_
_entity.id
_entity.type
_entity.pdbx_description
1 polymer ?
#
loop_
_entity_poly.entity_id
_entity_poly.type
_entity_poly.pdbx_seq_one_letter_code
_entity_poly.pdbx_strand_id
1 'polypeptide(L)'
;AELRPVLQEEDELHGDLLQQDFLDTYNNLTLKTLMGLEWVSRFCPNATYVMKADHDVFLNLEFLARLLRPPRSDFMTGYVYRRTGPLRSRAYKWFVPRE
;
A
#
# COMPACT_ATOMS: atom_id res chain seq x y z
N ALA A 1 15.97 8.50 16.64
CA ALA A 1 15.56 9.79 17.23
C ALA A 1 15.72 10.94 16.24
N GLU A 2 16.73 10.91 15.35
CA GLU A 2 17.05 12.01 14.43
C GLU A 2 16.05 12.25 13.28
N LEU A 3 15.21 11.27 12.92
CA LEU A 3 14.30 11.40 11.78
C LEU A 3 12.96 12.10 12.12
N ARG A 4 12.60 12.22 13.41
CA ARG A 4 11.31 12.83 13.79
C ARG A 4 11.19 14.32 13.43
N PRO A 5 12.22 15.16 13.67
CA PRO A 5 12.17 16.56 13.27
C PRO A 5 12.05 16.72 11.74
N VAL A 6 12.77 15.91 10.97
CA VAL A 6 12.73 15.95 9.50
C VAL A 6 11.36 15.55 8.96
N LEU A 7 10.73 14.53 9.55
CA LEU A 7 9.37 14.12 9.18
C LEU A 7 8.34 15.21 9.52
N GLN A 8 8.54 15.94 10.62
CA GLN A 8 7.66 17.03 10.98
C GLN A 8 7.78 18.20 9.99
N GLU A 9 9.00 18.55 9.59
CA GLU A 9 9.23 19.59 8.57
C GLU A 9 8.61 19.20 7.21
N GLU A 10 8.74 17.93 6.83
CA GLU A 10 8.16 17.40 5.59
C GLU A 10 6.62 17.40 5.61
N ASP A 11 6.01 16.99 6.73
CA ASP A 11 4.56 17.05 6.93
C ASP A 11 4.04 18.49 6.94
N GLU A 12 4.77 19.41 7.60
CA GLU A 12 4.42 20.84 7.63
C GLU A 12 4.48 21.46 6.21
N LEU A 13 5.36 20.97 5.34
CA LEU A 13 5.53 21.45 3.97
C LEU A 13 4.50 20.86 3.00
N HIS A 14 4.20 19.56 3.10
CA HIS A 14 3.39 18.84 2.10
C HIS A 14 2.02 18.39 2.60
N GLY A 15 1.90 18.07 3.89
CA GLY A 15 0.64 17.67 4.53
C GLY A 15 0.02 16.39 3.96
N ASP A 16 0.83 15.53 3.36
CA ASP A 16 0.42 14.28 2.72
C ASP A 16 0.95 13.02 3.43
N LEU A 17 1.48 13.18 4.65
CA LEU A 17 1.88 12.04 5.47
C LEU A 17 0.69 11.42 6.23
N LEU A 18 0.68 10.09 6.21
CA LEU A 18 -0.13 9.28 7.10
C LEU A 18 0.76 8.40 7.97
N GLN A 19 0.69 8.59 9.28
CA GLN A 19 1.49 7.85 10.26
C GLN A 19 0.60 7.13 11.28
N GLN A 20 1.01 5.93 11.70
CA GLN A 20 0.37 5.16 12.75
C GLN A 20 1.44 4.49 13.63
N ASP A 21 1.07 4.19 14.87
CA ASP A 21 1.97 3.64 15.88
C ASP A 21 2.17 2.11 15.72
N PHE A 22 2.96 1.72 14.71
CA PHE A 22 3.51 0.38 14.60
C PHE A 22 4.93 0.42 14.01
N LEU A 23 5.73 -0.60 14.29
CA LEU A 23 7.07 -0.69 13.74
C LEU A 23 7.01 -1.02 12.24
N ASP A 24 7.43 -0.08 11.39
CA ASP A 24 7.46 -0.26 9.94
C ASP A 24 8.54 -1.26 9.53
N THR A 25 8.11 -2.47 9.18
CA THR A 25 8.96 -3.58 8.73
C THR A 25 8.25 -4.38 7.65
N TYR A 26 9.02 -5.15 6.87
CA TYR A 26 8.45 -6.05 5.85
C TYR A 26 7.38 -7.01 6.41
N ASN A 27 7.56 -7.50 7.64
CA ASN A 27 6.60 -8.40 8.28
C ASN A 27 5.30 -7.68 8.69
N ASN A 28 5.35 -6.37 8.90
CA ASN A 28 4.21 -5.54 9.30
C ASN A 28 3.52 -4.82 8.14
N LEU A 29 3.88 -5.11 6.88
CA LEU A 29 3.23 -4.49 5.72
C LEU A 29 1.72 -4.78 5.64
N THR A 30 1.25 -5.88 6.24
CA THR A 30 -0.19 -6.14 6.40
C THR A 30 -0.85 -5.08 7.27
N LEU A 31 -0.22 -4.69 8.40
CA LEU A 31 -0.72 -3.60 9.25
C LEU A 31 -0.73 -2.27 8.49
N LYS A 32 0.33 -1.97 7.74
CA LYS A 32 0.41 -0.77 6.89
C LYS A 32 -0.68 -0.74 5.81
N THR A 33 -1.04 -1.89 5.26
CA THR A 33 -2.13 -2.01 4.28
C THR A 33 -3.48 -1.77 4.93
N LEU A 34 -3.72 -2.37 6.11
CA LEU A 34 -4.96 -2.16 6.87
C LEU A 34 -5.12 -0.69 7.31
N MET A 35 -4.04 -0.05 7.75
CA MET A 35 -4.00 1.39 8.05
C MET A 35 -4.51 2.22 6.87
N GLY A 36 -3.97 1.99 5.66
CA GLY A 36 -4.36 2.74 4.47
C GLY A 36 -5.83 2.54 4.11
N LEU A 37 -6.32 1.29 4.18
CA LEU A 37 -7.73 0.98 3.92
C LEU A 37 -8.67 1.61 4.95
N GLU A 38 -8.31 1.57 6.23
CA GLU A 38 -9.06 2.22 7.31
C GLU A 38 -9.13 3.73 7.11
N TRP A 39 -8.00 4.37 6.80
CA TRP A 39 -7.93 5.80 6.56
C TRP A 39 -8.81 6.20 5.37
N VAL A 40 -8.68 5.52 4.24
CA VAL A 40 -9.51 5.77 3.05
C VAL A 40 -11.00 5.60 3.37
N SER A 41 -11.36 4.55 4.12
CA SER A 41 -12.76 4.32 4.51
C SER A 41 -13.34 5.44 5.38
N ARG A 42 -12.52 6.12 6.19
CA ARG A 42 -12.96 7.18 7.10
C ARG A 42 -12.95 8.56 6.43
N PHE A 43 -11.91 8.86 5.65
CA PHE A 43 -11.63 10.21 5.15
C PHE A 43 -11.90 10.39 3.65
N CYS A 44 -12.12 9.32 2.90
CA CYS A 44 -12.40 9.37 1.46
C CYS A 44 -13.65 8.56 1.05
N PRO A 45 -14.83 8.80 1.65
CA PRO A 45 -16.04 8.00 1.39
C PRO A 45 -16.53 8.05 -0.06
N ASN A 46 -16.11 9.07 -0.82
CA ASN A 46 -16.53 9.28 -2.21
C ASN A 46 -15.47 8.84 -3.24
N ALA A 47 -14.35 8.25 -2.81
CA ALA A 47 -13.33 7.77 -3.74
C ALA A 47 -13.88 6.63 -4.60
N THR A 48 -13.86 6.79 -5.92
CA THR A 48 -14.30 5.73 -6.86
C THR A 48 -13.30 4.59 -6.95
N TYR A 49 -12.01 4.90 -6.83
CA TYR A 49 -10.91 3.96 -6.91
C TYR A 49 -9.84 4.30 -5.89
N VAL A 50 -9.16 3.26 -5.41
CA VAL A 50 -8.01 3.35 -4.53
C VAL A 50 -6.88 2.58 -5.17
N MET A 51 -5.69 3.16 -5.18
CA MET A 51 -4.48 2.50 -5.68
C MET A 51 -3.46 2.43 -4.56
N LYS A 52 -2.96 1.24 -4.30
CA LYS A 52 -1.75 1.03 -3.51
C LYS A 52 -0.60 0.78 -4.48
N ALA A 53 0.46 1.57 -4.37
CA ALA A 53 1.74 1.34 -5.02
C ALA A 53 2.86 1.49 -3.99
N ASP A 54 4.00 0.87 -4.27
CA ASP A 54 5.20 1.06 -3.46
C ASP A 54 5.99 2.27 -4.00
N HIS A 55 6.87 2.86 -3.19
CA HIS A 55 7.59 4.10 -3.53
C HIS A 55 8.61 3.93 -4.68
N ASP A 56 8.94 2.69 -5.03
CA ASP A 56 9.87 2.30 -6.08
C ASP A 56 9.16 1.87 -7.38
N VAL A 57 7.87 2.22 -7.52
CA VAL A 57 7.05 1.92 -8.71
C VAL A 57 6.82 3.17 -9.55
N PHE A 58 7.00 3.04 -10.87
CA PHE A 58 6.55 4.05 -11.83
C PHE A 58 5.09 3.80 -12.24
N LEU A 59 4.29 4.88 -12.29
CA LEU A 59 2.87 4.81 -12.63
C LEU A 59 2.56 5.58 -13.92
N ASN A 60 2.05 4.88 -14.93
CA ASN A 60 1.48 5.53 -16.12
C ASN A 60 0.04 5.98 -15.82
N LEU A 61 -0.10 7.23 -15.36
CA LEU A 61 -1.39 7.80 -14.95
C LEU A 61 -2.37 7.97 -16.12
N GLU A 62 -1.89 8.25 -17.33
CA GLU A 62 -2.76 8.37 -18.52
C GLU A 62 -3.41 7.03 -18.87
N PHE A 63 -2.60 5.97 -18.90
CA PHE A 63 -3.09 4.62 -19.12
C PHE A 63 -4.07 4.20 -18.03
N LEU A 64 -3.75 4.47 -16.76
CA LEU A 64 -4.62 4.15 -15.63
C LEU A 64 -5.97 4.88 -15.73
N ALA A 65 -5.95 6.17 -16.06
CA ALA A 65 -7.17 6.98 -16.21
C ALA A 65 -8.07 6.50 -17.36
N ARG A 66 -7.49 5.90 -18.42
CA ARG A 66 -8.23 5.24 -19.50
C ARG A 66 -8.76 3.87 -19.09
N LEU A 67 -7.96 3.07 -18.39
CA LEU A 67 -8.35 1.73 -17.92
C LEU A 67 -9.53 1.76 -16.93
N LEU A 68 -9.64 2.84 -16.15
CA LEU A 68 -10.66 3.03 -15.13
C LEU A 68 -11.95 3.70 -15.65
N ARG A 69 -12.08 3.93 -16.97
CA ARG A 69 -13.29 4.50 -17.59
C ARG A 69 -13.97 3.47 -18.52
N PRO A 70 -15.29 3.27 -18.41
CA PRO A 70 -16.20 3.81 -17.38
C PRO A 70 -15.93 3.20 -15.99
N PRO A 71 -16.41 3.83 -14.91
CA PRO A 71 -16.32 3.27 -13.58
C PRO A 71 -16.98 1.89 -13.47
N ARG A 72 -16.41 1.04 -12.62
CA ARG A 72 -16.83 -0.35 -12.37
C ARG A 72 -16.94 -0.57 -10.87
N SER A 73 -18.05 -1.16 -10.43
CA SER A 73 -18.19 -1.70 -9.07
C SER A 73 -17.47 -3.05 -8.96
N ASP A 74 -17.13 -3.44 -7.74
CA ASP A 74 -16.50 -4.73 -7.41
C ASP A 74 -15.28 -5.07 -8.28
N PHE A 75 -14.45 -4.04 -8.52
CA PHE A 75 -13.32 -4.12 -9.44
C PHE A 75 -11.98 -4.03 -8.71
N MET A 76 -11.12 -5.02 -8.94
CA MET A 76 -9.71 -5.01 -8.55
C MET A 76 -8.86 -5.50 -9.73
N THR A 77 -7.71 -4.86 -9.95
CA THR A 77 -6.78 -5.22 -11.03
C THR A 77 -5.34 -5.11 -10.58
N GLY A 78 -4.45 -5.80 -11.29
CA GLY A 78 -3.02 -5.87 -11.02
C GLY A 78 -2.45 -7.18 -11.52
N TYR A 79 -1.19 -7.45 -11.15
CA TYR A 79 -0.57 -8.75 -11.40
C TYR A 79 -0.99 -9.74 -10.32
N VAL A 80 -1.79 -10.75 -10.69
CA VAL A 80 -2.36 -11.72 -9.75
C VAL A 80 -1.55 -13.01 -9.74
N TYR A 81 -0.91 -13.31 -8.61
CA TYR A 81 -0.29 -14.62 -8.36
C TYR A 81 -1.40 -15.67 -8.14
N ARG A 82 -1.56 -16.58 -9.10
CA ARG A 82 -2.56 -17.66 -9.04
C ARG A 82 -1.89 -18.98 -8.66
N ARG A 83 -2.60 -19.81 -7.88
CA ARG A 83 -2.17 -21.16 -7.49
C ARG A 83 -0.82 -21.20 -6.76
N THR A 84 -0.52 -20.17 -5.98
CA THR A 84 0.67 -20.07 -5.15
C THR A 84 0.38 -20.43 -3.69
N GLY A 85 1.36 -21.00 -3.00
CA GLY A 85 1.31 -21.25 -1.56
C GLY A 85 2.50 -20.62 -0.83
N PRO A 86 2.58 -20.76 0.50
CA PRO A 86 3.70 -20.25 1.29
C PRO A 86 5.03 -20.84 0.81
N LEU A 87 6.04 -19.98 0.61
CA LEU A 87 7.39 -20.42 0.25
C LEU A 87 8.07 -21.04 1.47
N ARG A 88 8.48 -22.31 1.35
CA ARG A 88 9.02 -23.09 2.49
C ARG A 88 10.54 -23.22 2.51
N SER A 89 11.25 -22.69 1.52
CA SER A 89 12.72 -22.67 1.53
C SER A 89 13.22 -21.39 2.17
N ARG A 90 14.16 -21.53 3.13
CA ARG A 90 14.83 -20.40 3.81
C ARG A 90 15.68 -19.53 2.89
N ALA A 91 15.96 -20.00 1.67
CA ALA A 91 16.68 -19.22 0.66
C ALA A 91 15.84 -18.07 0.07
N TYR A 92 14.51 -18.11 0.21
CA TYR A 92 13.63 -17.05 -0.29
C TYR A 92 13.39 -15.98 0.76
N LYS A 93 13.38 -14.71 0.32
CA LYS A 93 13.00 -13.54 1.13
C LYS A 93 11.66 -13.73 1.86
N TRP A 94 10.69 -14.38 1.21
CA TRP A 94 9.33 -14.57 1.71
C TRP A 94 9.10 -15.96 2.33
N PHE A 95 10.12 -16.52 2.98
CA PHE A 95 10.02 -17.79 3.68
C PHE A 95 8.96 -17.75 4.79
N VAL A 96 8.11 -18.78 4.84
CA VAL A 96 7.14 -19.00 5.91
C VAL A 96 7.35 -20.41 6.48
N PRO A 97 7.64 -20.57 7.79
CA PRO A 97 7.81 -21.88 8.42
C PRO A 97 6.48 -22.65 8.49
N ARG A 98 6.56 -23.99 8.57
CA ARG A 98 5.38 -24.80 8.92
C ARG A 98 5.00 -24.56 10.39
N GLU A 99 3.72 -24.76 10.67
CA GLU A 99 3.13 -24.75 12.00
C GLU A 99 3.73 -25.83 12.91
#